data_AF-A0A9E2NA24-F1
#
_entry.id   AF-A0A9E2NA24-F1
#
_cell.length_a   1.000
_cell.length_b   1.000
_cell.length_c   1.000
_cell.angle_alpha   90.00
_cell.angle_beta   90.00
_cell.angle_gamma   90.00
#
_symmetry.space_group_name_H-M   'P 1'
#
loop_
_entity.id
_entity.type
_entity.pdbx_description
1 polymer ?
#
loop_
_entity_poly.entity_id
_entity_poly.type
_entity_poly.pdbx_seq_one_letter_code
_entity_poly.pdbx_strand_id
1 'polypeptide(L)' 'MEHKSPRDADLTAQGWSRQFTASEPRLTEAVEEYQAIGFEVRLEPVDMCPADGSCTSCMADHPDLVKVIYTRPVGEDG' A
#
# COMPACT_ATOMS: atom_id res chain seq x y z
N MET A 1 14.16 -7.51 5.22
CA MET A 1 12.89 -7.92 5.86
C MET A 1 11.80 -7.22 5.08
N GLU A 2 11.01 -7.96 4.31
CA GLU A 2 9.96 -7.39 3.48
C GLU A 2 8.72 -7.18 4.34
N HIS A 3 8.45 -5.95 4.73
CA HIS A 3 7.16 -5.59 5.33
C HIS A 3 6.09 -5.72 4.24
N LYS A 4 5.34 -6.82 4.27
CA LYS A 4 4.34 -7.21 3.27
C LYS A 4 2.97 -7.20 3.95
N SER A 5 1.96 -6.62 3.31
CA SER A 5 0.61 -6.63 3.87
C SER A 5 0.13 -8.09 3.99
N PRO A 6 -0.61 -8.46 5.06
CA PRO A 6 -1.15 -9.82 5.20
C PRO A 6 -2.07 -10.22 4.05
N ARG A 7 -2.59 -9.26 3.28
CA ARG A 7 -3.45 -9.48 2.11
C ARG A 7 -2.71 -9.50 0.79
N ASP A 8 -1.39 -9.36 0.79
CA ASP A 8 -0.61 -9.25 -0.44
C ASP A 8 -0.78 -10.45 -1.37
N ALA A 9 -0.81 -11.67 -0.83
CA ALA A 9 -1.01 -12.88 -1.62
C ALA A 9 -2.42 -12.94 -2.25
N ASP A 10 -3.44 -12.53 -1.50
CA ASP A 10 -4.84 -12.45 -1.96
C ASP A 10 -5.00 -11.39 -3.05
N LEU A 11 -4.39 -10.21 -2.84
CA LEU A 11 -4.42 -9.11 -3.80
C LEU A 11 -3.69 -9.49 -5.09
N THR A 12 -2.51 -10.10 -4.97
CA THR A 12 -1.76 -10.61 -6.14
C THR A 12 -2.59 -11.65 -6.90
N ALA A 13 -3.28 -12.56 -6.21
CA ALA A 13 -4.16 -13.54 -6.84
C ALA A 13 -5.38 -12.91 -7.54
N GLN A 14 -5.85 -11.76 -7.07
CA GLN A 14 -6.90 -10.95 -7.70
C GLN A 14 -6.40 -10.07 -8.85
N GLY A 15 -5.11 -10.12 -9.17
CA GLY A 15 -4.50 -9.32 -10.26
C GLY A 15 -4.06 -7.92 -9.85
N TRP A 16 -3.92 -7.65 -8.54
CA TRP A 16 -3.34 -6.42 -8.04
C TRP A 16 -1.81 -6.51 -8.02
N SER A 17 -1.16 -5.47 -8.48
CA SER A 17 0.29 -5.30 -8.42
C SER A 17 0.66 -4.39 -7.25
N ARG A 18 1.54 -4.89 -6.38
CA ARG A 18 2.14 -4.09 -5.31
C ARG A 18 3.07 -3.03 -5.93
N GLN A 19 2.83 -1.76 -5.61
CA GLN A 19 3.69 -0.65 -6.04
C GLN A 19 4.70 -0.28 -4.94
N PHE A 20 4.39 0.73 -4.13
CA PHE A 20 5.26 1.21 -3.08
C PHE A 20 4.46 1.65 -1.85
N THR A 21 5.16 1.81 -0.73
CA THR A 21 4.58 2.36 0.49
C THR A 21 4.75 3.86 0.53
N ALA A 22 3.70 4.59 0.85
CA ALA A 22 3.73 6.04 0.95
C ALA A 22 2.90 6.54 2.15
N SER A 23 3.27 7.70 2.63
CA SER A 23 2.53 8.50 3.60
C SER A 23 1.94 9.73 2.92
N GLU A 24 0.96 10.38 3.55
CA GLU A 24 0.48 11.68 3.07
C GLU A 24 1.60 12.73 3.06
N PRO A 25 1.56 13.71 2.13
CA PRO A 25 0.57 13.88 1.05
C PRO A 25 0.83 12.99 -0.19
N ARG A 26 2.04 12.42 -0.29
CA ARG A 26 2.48 11.63 -1.45
C ARG A 26 1.58 10.44 -1.76
N LEU A 27 0.97 9.86 -0.73
CA LEU A 27 -0.03 8.81 -0.87
C LEU A 27 -1.21 9.25 -1.73
N THR A 28 -1.78 10.42 -1.43
CA THR A 28 -2.91 11.00 -2.17
C THR A 28 -2.50 11.35 -3.59
N GLU A 29 -1.35 12.00 -3.76
CA GLU A 29 -0.81 12.34 -5.09
C GLU A 29 -0.68 11.09 -5.97
N ALA A 30 -0.07 10.02 -5.46
CA ALA A 30 0.10 8.77 -6.21
C ALA A 30 -1.25 8.09 -6.54
N VAL A 31 -2.23 8.15 -5.64
CA VAL A 31 -3.58 7.62 -5.89
C VAL A 31 -4.23 8.37 -7.05
N GLU A 32 -4.20 9.70 -7.02
CA GLU A 32 -4.78 10.53 -8.07
C GLU A 32 -4.07 10.30 -9.41
N GLU A 33 -2.74 10.20 -9.42
CA GLU A 33 -1.96 9.91 -10.62
C GLU A 33 -2.37 8.57 -11.25
N TYR A 34 -2.39 7.48 -10.47
CA TYR A 34 -2.77 6.16 -10.97
C TYR A 34 -4.22 6.10 -11.45
N GLN A 35 -5.15 6.74 -10.72
CA GLN A 35 -6.55 6.82 -11.15
C GLN A 35 -6.70 7.62 -12.45
N ALA A 36 -5.94 8.71 -12.61
CA ALA A 36 -5.98 9.53 -13.82
C ALA A 36 -5.46 8.79 -15.08
N ILE A 37 -4.52 7.85 -14.91
CA ILE A 37 -4.00 7.02 -16.01
C ILE A 37 -4.78 5.70 -16.21
N GLY A 38 -5.94 5.54 -15.57
CA GLY A 38 -6.84 4.39 -15.79
C GLY A 38 -6.51 3.14 -14.97
N PHE A 39 -5.80 3.30 -13.84
CA PHE A 39 -5.57 2.21 -12.90
C PHE A 39 -6.51 2.32 -11.70
N GLU A 40 -6.97 1.17 -11.23
CA GLU A 40 -7.63 1.05 -9.94
C GLU A 40 -6.57 1.08 -8.85
N VAL A 41 -6.79 1.88 -7.82
CA VAL A 41 -5.84 2.03 -6.71
C VAL A 41 -6.47 1.52 -5.43
N ARG A 42 -5.72 0.70 -4.71
CA ARG A 42 -6.11 0.16 -3.42
C ARG A 42 -5.00 0.39 -2.40
N LEU A 43 -5.39 0.95 -1.26
CA LEU A 43 -4.48 1.22 -0.15
C LEU A 43 -4.69 0.17 0.92
N GLU A 44 -3.63 -0.52 1.31
CA GLU A 44 -3.67 -1.41 2.47
C GLU A 44 -2.70 -0.92 3.55
N PRO A 45 -3.06 -1.07 4.83
CA PRO A 45 -2.14 -0.80 5.93
C PRO A 45 -0.96 -1.77 5.86
N VAL A 46 0.23 -1.26 6.16
CA VAL A 46 1.41 -2.11 6.34
C VAL A 46 1.40 -2.61 7.77
N ASP A 47 1.53 -3.93 7.95
CA ASP A 47 1.76 -4.49 9.27
C ASP A 47 3.20 -4.14 9.69
N MET A 48 3.32 -2.99 10.36
CA MET A 48 4.55 -2.55 11.00
C MET A 48 4.64 -3.15 12.41
N CYS A 49 4.30 -4.43 12.57
CA CYS A 49 4.50 -5.11 13.84
C CYS A 49 6.01 -5.21 14.09
N PRO A 50 6.57 -4.51 15.11
CA PRO A 50 7.97 -4.66 15.43
C PRO A 50 8.13 -6.02 16.10
N ALA A 51 8.71 -6.99 15.39
CA ALA A 51 9.10 -8.27 15.97
C ALA A 51 10.16 -8.11 17.09
N ASP A 52 10.74 -6.92 17.24
CA ASP A 52 11.75 -6.62 18.23
C ASP A 52 11.42 -5.23 18.81
N GLY A 53 11.01 -5.18 20.07
CA GLY A 53 10.48 -3.99 20.78
C GLY A 53 11.51 -2.88 21.01
N SER A 54 12.31 -2.53 20.01
CA SER A 54 13.31 -1.48 20.05
C SER A 54 13.14 -0.58 18.83
N CYS A 55 12.78 0.68 19.07
CA CYS A 55 12.69 1.81 18.11
C CYS A 55 11.36 2.07 17.36
N THR A 56 10.19 1.95 17.99
CA THR A 56 8.92 2.46 17.40
C THR A 56 8.03 3.28 18.35
N SER A 57 8.57 3.88 19.42
CA SER A 57 7.74 4.69 20.32
C SER A 57 7.06 5.91 19.65
N CYS A 58 7.55 6.36 18.49
CA CYS A 58 6.94 7.44 17.70
C CYS A 58 6.05 6.92 16.54
N MET A 59 6.19 5.65 16.13
CA MET A 59 5.43 5.06 15.01
C MET A 59 4.26 4.18 15.48
N ALA A 60 4.29 3.71 16.73
CA ALA A 60 3.19 2.95 17.34
C ALA A 60 1.93 3.81 17.57
N ASP A 61 2.07 5.13 17.68
CA ASP A 61 0.94 6.05 17.90
C ASP A 61 0.13 6.32 16.62
N HIS A 62 0.72 6.05 15.45
CA HIS A 62 0.10 6.32 14.16
C HIS A 62 0.38 5.20 13.15
N PRO A 63 -0.21 4.00 13.32
CA PRO A 63 -0.10 2.91 12.35
C PRO A 63 -0.68 3.27 10.97
N ASP A 64 -1.49 4.33 10.90
CA ASP A 64 -2.09 4.84 9.66
C ASP A 64 -1.13 5.70 8.80
N LEU A 65 0.07 6.03 9.30
CA LEU A 65 0.97 6.96 8.59
C LEU A 65 1.49 6.41 7.26
N VAL A 66 1.66 5.10 7.12
CA VAL A 66 2.26 4.50 5.93
C VAL A 66 1.38 3.37 5.40
N LYS A 67 0.89 3.56 4.18
CA LYS A 67 0.06 2.58 3.46
C LYS A 67 0.81 2.06 2.25
N VAL A 68 0.60 0.79 1.92
CA VAL A 68 1.08 0.21 0.66
C VAL A 68 0.05 0.43 -0.43
N ILE A 69 0.52 0.95 -1.56
CA ILE A 69 -0.29 1.18 -2.75
C ILE A 69 -0.27 -0.10 -3.58
N TYR A 70 -1.45 -0.59 -3.92
CA TYR A 70 -1.69 -1.63 -4.90
C TYR A 70 -2.41 -1.03 -6.10
N THR A 71 -1.99 -1.37 -7.30
CA THR A 71 -2.63 -0.93 -8.53
C THR A 71 -3.07 -2.11 -9.37
N ARG A 72 -4.19 -1.94 -10.07
CA ARG A 72 -4.69 -2.91 -11.02
C ARG A 72 -5.11 -2.17 -12.29
N PRO A 73 -4.76 -2.63 -13.49
CA PRO A 73 -5.28 -2.03 -14.71
C PRO A 73 -6.81 -2.19 -14.71
N VAL A 74 -7.56 -1.09 -14.79
CA VAL A 74 -8.98 -1.15 -15.13
C VAL A 74 -8.98 -1.55 -16.60
N GLY A 75 -9.27 -2.81 -16.89
CA GLY A 75 -9.02 -3.39 -18.19
C GLY A 75 -9.51 -2.50 -19.34
N GLU A 76 -8.59 -2.13 -20.23
CA GLU A 76 -8.90 -2.15 -21.66
C GLU A 76 -9.17 -3.64 -21.97
N ASP A 77 -10.42 -4.08 -21.79
CA ASP A 77 -10.95 -5.28 -22.45
C ASP A 77 -10.90 -4.97 -23.95
N GLY A 78 -9.75 -5.30 -24.56
CA GLY A 78 -9.53 -5.25 -26.00
C GLY A 78 -9.97 -6.54 -26.66
#